data_AF-A0A524KZP4-F1
#
_entry.id   AF-A0A524KZP4-F1
#
_cell.length_a   1.000
_cell.length_b   1.000
_cell.length_c   1.000
_cell.angle_alpha   90.00
_cell.angle_beta   90.00
_cell.angle_gamma   90.00
#
_symmetry.space_group_name_H-M   'P 1'
#
loop_
_entity.id
_entity.type
_entity.pdbx_description
1 polymer ?
#
loop_
_entity_poly.entity_id
_entity_poly.type
_entity_poly.pdbx_seq_one_letter_code
_entity_poly.pdbx_strand_id
1 'polypeptide(L)' 'MKSDTRVEALSRLLADSYTLYLKTHNFHWNVKGPMFTTLHTLFETQYTELALAVDEIAER' A
#
# COMPACT_ATOMS: atom_id res chain seq x y z
N MET A 1 17.03 8.88 -27.63
CA MET A 1 16.36 9.06 -26.33
C MET A 1 16.23 7.68 -25.71
N LYS A 2 17.08 7.32 -24.74
CA LYS A 2 16.92 6.06 -24.00
C LYS A 2 15.84 6.32 -22.95
N SER A 3 14.73 5.57 -22.98
CA SER A 3 13.71 5.69 -21.94
C SER A 3 14.32 5.20 -20.63
N ASP A 4 14.13 5.96 -19.55
CA ASP A 4 14.53 5.58 -18.20
C ASP A 4 13.55 4.53 -17.66
N THR A 5 13.62 3.33 -18.22
CA THR A 5 12.73 2.19 -17.91
C THR A 5 12.70 1.85 -16.43
N ARG A 6 13.80 2.10 -15.71
CA ARG A 6 13.90 1.89 -14.26
C ARG A 6 13.04 2.88 -13.47
N VAL A 7 13.14 4.18 -13.79
CA VAL A 7 12.36 5.22 -13.12
C VAL A 7 10.87 5.06 -13.44
N GLU A 8 10.53 4.74 -14.69
CA GLU A 8 9.15 4.49 -15.09
C GLU A 8 8.56 3.26 -14.37
N ALA A 9 9.33 2.18 -14.23
CA ALA A 9 8.88 0.98 -13.52
C ALA A 9 8.69 1.24 -12.01
N LEU A 10 9.64 1.94 -11.37
CA LEU A 10 9.54 2.30 -9.96
C LEU A 10 8.39 3.27 -9.70
N SER A 11 8.15 4.24 -10.61
CA SER A 11 7.01 5.16 -10.50
C SER A 11 5.66 4.43 -10.56
N ARG A 12 5.53 3.42 -11.42
CA ARG A 12 4.32 2.58 -11.48
C ARG A 12 4.15 1.74 -10.22
N LEU A 13 5.23 1.08 -9.79
CA LEU A 13 5.22 0.28 -8.55
C LEU A 13 4.86 1.13 -7.33
N LEU A 14 5.39 2.36 -7.24
CA LEU A 14 5.07 3.31 -6.19
C LEU A 14 3.58 3.66 -6.19
N ALA A 15 3.03 4.02 -7.35
CA ALA A 15 1.62 4.38 -7.48
C ALA A 15 0.68 3.23 -7.10
N ASP A 16 0.99 2.00 -7.53
CA ASP A 16 0.21 0.82 -7.19
C ASP A 16 0.29 0.49 -5.71
N SER A 17 1.49 0.58 -5.11
CA SER A 17 1.73 0.35 -3.68
C SER A 17 1.00 1.38 -2.81
N TYR A 18 1.03 2.65 -3.19
CA TYR A 18 0.31 3.72 -2.50
C TYR A 18 -1.21 3.55 -2.60
N THR A 19 -1.69 3.12 -3.77
CA THR A 19 -3.11 2.80 -3.96
C THR A 19 -3.55 1.67 -3.04
N LEU A 20 -2.74 0.62 -2.91
CA LEU A 20 -3.03 -0.50 -2.01
C LEU A 20 -2.99 -0.07 -0.54
N TYR A 21 -2.01 0.75 -0.14
CA TYR A 21 -1.90 1.34 1.20
C TYR A 21 -3.16 2.12 1.61
N LEU A 22 -3.69 2.96 0.71
CA LEU A 22 -4.90 3.71 0.97
C LEU A 22 -6.15 2.81 1.03
N LYS A 23 -6.20 1.76 0.20
CA LYS A 23 -7.29 0.78 0.23
C LYS A 23 -7.31 -0.01 1.54
N THR A 24 -6.17 -0.46 2.04
CA THR A 24 -6.10 -1.19 3.32
C THR A 24 -6.47 -0.29 4.50
N HIS A 25 -6.06 0.99 4.50
CA HIS A 25 -6.59 1.98 5.44
C HIS A 25 -8.12 2.12 5.35
N ASN A 26 -8.65 2.25 4.13
CA ASN A 26 -10.09 2.37 3.93
C ASN A 26 -10.85 1.16 4.48
N PHE A 27 -10.36 -0.05 4.24
CA PHE A 27 -10.95 -1.27 4.78
C PHE A 27 -10.83 -1.35 6.30
N HIS A 28 -9.68 -0.97 6.87
CA HIS A 28 -9.49 -0.91 8.32
C HIS A 28 -10.55 -0.02 8.99
N TRP A 29 -10.81 1.17 8.43
CA TRP A 29 -11.81 2.10 8.99
C TRP A 29 -13.26 1.67 8.77
N ASN A 30 -13.56 0.99 7.66
CA ASN A 30 -14.94 0.78 7.22
C ASN A 30 -15.44 -0.67 7.36
N VAL A 31 -14.57 -1.63 7.72
CA VAL A 31 -14.98 -3.02 7.93
C VAL A 31 -15.99 -3.14 9.08
N LYS A 32 -16.98 -4.01 8.92
CA LYS A 32 -18.07 -4.27 9.88
C LYS A 32 -18.43 -5.77 9.86
N GLY A 33 -19.20 -6.21 10.85
CA GLY A 33 -19.74 -7.56 10.94
C GLY A 33 -19.01 -8.47 11.93
N PRO A 34 -19.33 -9.78 11.98
CA PRO A 34 -18.84 -10.71 13.00
C PRO A 34 -17.31 -10.86 13.06
N MET A 35 -16.63 -10.56 11.95
CA MET A 35 -15.16 -10.63 11.84
C MET A 35 -14.47 -9.27 12.02
N PHE A 36 -15.17 -8.25 12.55
CA PHE A 36 -14.66 -6.89 12.68
C PHE A 36 -13.24 -6.85 13.25
N THR A 37 -13.02 -7.38 14.45
CA THR A 37 -11.72 -7.29 15.13
C THR A 37 -10.61 -7.95 14.32
N THR A 38 -10.82 -9.17 13.83
CA THR A 38 -9.82 -9.91 13.06
C THR A 38 -9.43 -9.18 11.79
N LEU A 39 -10.42 -8.71 11.02
CA LEU A 39 -10.15 -8.03 9.76
C LEU A 39 -9.60 -6.61 9.98
N HIS A 40 -10.10 -5.89 10.98
CA HIS A 40 -9.62 -4.55 11.35
C HIS A 40 -8.12 -4.58 11.69
N THR A 41 -7.69 -5.53 12.53
CA THR A 41 -6.27 -5.70 12.87
C THR A 41 -5.43 -6.22 11.69
N LEU A 42 -5.98 -7.12 10.86
CA LEU A 42 -5.30 -7.58 9.65
C LEU A 42 -4.98 -6.41 8.70
N PHE A 43 -5.96 -5.54 8.44
CA PHE A 43 -5.76 -4.39 7.56
C PHE A 43 -4.77 -3.38 8.15
N GLU A 44 -4.69 -3.26 9.48
CA GLU A 44 -3.68 -2.44 10.16
C GLU A 44 -2.26 -2.96 9.98
N THR A 45 -2.06 -4.27 10.17
CA THR A 45 -0.77 -4.89 9.89
C THR A 45 -0.35 -4.64 8.44
N GLN A 46 -1.27 -4.87 7.49
CA GLN A 46 -0.99 -4.68 6.06
C GLN A 46 -0.65 -3.23 5.71
N TYR A 47 -1.44 -2.23 6.17
CA TYR A 47 -1.14 -0.85 5.82
C TYR A 47 0.16 -0.35 6.46
N THR A 48 0.53 -0.89 7.63
CA THR A 48 1.77 -0.50 8.33
C THR A 48 2.98 -1.02 7.55
N GLU A 49 2.93 -2.27 7.07
CA GLU A 49 3.97 -2.82 6.20
C GLU A 49 4.04 -2.08 4.85
N LEU A 50 2.88 -1.74 4.26
CA LEU A 50 2.83 -0.97 3.02
C LEU A 50 3.38 0.45 3.16
N ALA A 51 3.25 1.08 4.33
CA ALA A 51 3.84 2.39 4.59
C ALA A 51 5.37 2.35 4.45
N LEU A 52 6.01 1.32 5.00
CA LEU A 52 7.46 1.11 4.86
C LEU A 52 7.84 0.81 3.41
N ALA A 53 7.08 -0.04 2.72
CA ALA A 53 7.35 -0.38 1.33
C ALA A 53 7.24 0.84 0.40
N VAL A 54 6.23 1.70 0.61
CA VAL A 54 6.06 2.95 -0.16
C VAL A 54 7.28 3.85 -0.03
N ASP A 55 7.79 4.02 1.19
CA ASP A 55 8.99 4.83 1.46
C ASP A 55 10.22 4.22 0.75
N GLU A 56 10.46 2.92 0.94
CA GLU A 56 11.57 2.23 0.29
C GLU A 56 11.53 2.27 -1.25
N ILE A 57 10.34 2.21 -1.86
CA ILE A 57 10.21 2.29 -3.33
C ILE A 57 10.48 3.71 -3.81
N ALA A 58 10.01 4.73 -3.07
CA ALA A 58 10.20 6.12 -3.43
C ALA A 58 11.67 6.57 -3.37
N GLU A 59 12.47 5.98 -2.47
CA GLU A 59 13.89 6.31 -2.29
C GLU A 59 14.86 5.54 -3.22
N ARG A 60 14.36 4.65 -4.10
CA ARG A 60 15.18 3.81 -5.00
C ARG A 60 15.35 4.37 -6.41
#